data_AF-A0AAE4DVM5-F1
#
_entry.id   AF-A0AAE4DVM5-F1
#
_cell.length_a   1.000
_cell.length_b   1.000
_cell.length_c   1.000
_cell.angle_alpha   90.00
_cell.angle_beta   90.00
_cell.angle_gamma   90.00
#
_symmetry.space_group_name_H-M   'P 1'
#
loop_
_entity.id
_entity.type
_entity.pdbx_description
1 polymer ?
#
loop_
_entity_poly.entity_id
_entity_poly.type
_entity_poly.pdbx_seq_one_letter_code
_entity_poly.pdbx_strand_id
1 'polypeptide(L)'
;MDKLYPILTQMKTSLDELEAIMIEEVNQLNRTQINPVSLQVLADNKNQLLTTLQYYDDMRRQQEQTSGTEAPYPGLGKLFASWQQVHEKVRSTKALNQQVESLLQSHMKKNQHIQKAIDNVGHASSLYGPAGESSQMPTGRKYNISI
;
A
#
# COMPACT_ATOMS: atom_id res chain seq x y z
N MET A 1 21.43 31.46 -6.15
CA MET A 1 20.22 31.41 -5.30
C MET A 1 18.93 31.30 -6.11
N ASP A 2 18.79 31.96 -7.28
CA ASP A 2 17.56 31.93 -8.11
C ASP A 2 17.08 30.54 -8.58
N LYS A 3 17.97 29.54 -8.69
CA LYS A 3 17.58 28.19 -9.15
C LYS A 3 16.98 27.31 -8.06
N LEU A 4 17.18 27.64 -6.79
CA LEU A 4 16.79 26.77 -5.67
C LEU A 4 15.29 26.89 -5.36
N TYR A 5 14.74 28.11 -5.45
CA TYR A 5 13.31 28.37 -5.30
C TYR A 5 12.41 27.63 -6.33
N PRO A 6 12.70 27.64 -7.65
CA PRO A 6 11.90 26.89 -8.61
C PRO A 6 12.05 25.36 -8.42
N ILE A 7 13.22 24.85 -8.01
CA ILE A 7 13.39 23.42 -7.68
C ILE A 7 12.47 23.04 -6.51
N LEU A 8 12.47 23.82 -5.42
CA LEU A 8 11.60 23.57 -4.27
C LEU A 8 10.11 23.69 -4.62
N THR A 9 9.76 24.64 -5.50
CA THR A 9 8.38 24.80 -5.98
C THR A 9 7.94 23.57 -6.77
N GLN A 10 8.79 23.07 -7.67
CA GLN A 10 8.48 21.90 -8.48
C GLN A 10 8.41 20.61 -7.63
N MET A 11 9.33 20.46 -6.67
CA MET A 11 9.30 19.38 -5.69
C MET A 11 8.00 19.40 -4.87
N LYS A 12 7.54 20.58 -4.46
CA LYS A 12 6.25 20.74 -3.77
C LYS A 12 5.09 20.30 -4.66
N THR A 13 5.03 20.75 -5.91
CA THR A 13 3.96 20.34 -6.86
C THR A 13 3.92 18.82 -7.03
N SER A 14 5.09 18.18 -7.22
CA SER A 14 5.16 16.72 -7.32
C SER A 14 4.74 16.01 -6.03
N LEU A 15 4.98 16.60 -4.86
CA LEU A 15 4.50 16.06 -3.57
C LEU A 15 2.98 16.21 -3.42
N ASP A 16 2.41 17.33 -3.86
CA ASP A 16 0.95 17.53 -3.84
C ASP A 16 0.24 16.52 -4.77
N GLU A 17 0.81 16.25 -5.94
CA GLU A 17 0.33 15.18 -6.84
C GLU A 17 0.46 13.79 -6.20
N LEU A 18 1.61 13.50 -5.56
CA LEU A 18 1.85 12.23 -4.88
C LEU A 18 0.85 12.01 -3.73
N GLU A 19 0.57 13.05 -2.94
CA GLU A 19 -0.41 12.99 -1.86
C GLU A 19 -1.82 12.69 -2.40
N ALA A 20 -2.23 13.31 -3.50
CA ALA A 20 -3.51 13.03 -4.14
C ALA A 20 -3.63 11.56 -4.61
N ILE A 21 -2.59 11.03 -5.26
CA ILE A 21 -2.54 9.63 -5.69
C ILE A 21 -2.59 8.68 -4.48
N MET A 22 -1.91 9.02 -3.39
CA MET A 22 -1.91 8.20 -2.18
C MET A 22 -3.26 8.19 -1.46
N ILE A 23 -3.97 9.32 -1.46
CA ILE A 23 -5.36 9.37 -0.96
C ILE A 23 -6.26 8.49 -1.82
N GLU A 24 -6.07 8.50 -3.14
CA GLU A 24 -6.82 7.63 -4.05
C GLU A 24 -6.49 6.14 -3.82
N GLU A 25 -5.23 5.80 -3.59
CA GLU A 25 -4.77 4.44 -3.24
C GLU A 25 -5.43 3.94 -1.95
N VAL A 26 -5.46 4.76 -0.89
CA VAL A 26 -6.18 4.46 0.36
C VAL A 26 -7.68 4.26 0.11
N ASN A 27 -8.29 5.13 -0.69
CA ASN A 27 -9.72 5.03 -1.01
C ASN A 27 -10.04 3.75 -1.79
N GLN A 28 -9.19 3.32 -2.73
CA GLN A 28 -9.38 2.05 -3.45
C GLN A 28 -9.23 0.85 -2.51
N LEU A 29 -8.27 0.87 -1.58
CA LEU A 29 -8.07 -0.19 -0.60
C LEU A 29 -9.17 -0.27 0.47
N ASN A 30 -9.86 0.84 0.77
CA ASN A 30 -10.99 0.86 1.69
C ASN A 30 -12.28 0.31 1.08
N ARG A 31 -12.35 0.12 -0.25
CA ARG A 31 -13.53 -0.49 -0.90
C ARG A 31 -13.65 -1.96 -0.53
N THR A 32 -14.88 -2.47 -0.54
CA THR A 32 -15.20 -3.89 -0.33
C THR A 32 -14.61 -4.80 -1.39
N GLN A 33 -14.45 -4.31 -2.62
CA GLN A 33 -13.81 -5.04 -3.72
C GLN A 33 -12.68 -4.19 -4.31
N ILE A 34 -11.46 -4.72 -4.26
CA ILE A 34 -10.28 -4.06 -4.80
C ILE A 34 -10.26 -4.26 -6.32
N ASN A 35 -10.04 -3.18 -7.07
CA ASN A 35 -9.74 -3.27 -8.50
C ASN A 35 -8.21 -3.37 -8.67
N PRO A 36 -7.66 -4.55 -9.02
CA PRO A 36 -6.22 -4.74 -9.11
C PRO A 36 -5.58 -3.92 -10.23
N VAL A 37 -6.31 -3.65 -11.32
CA VAL A 37 -5.81 -2.84 -12.45
C VAL A 37 -5.68 -1.39 -12.03
N SER A 38 -6.69 -0.82 -11.37
CA SER A 38 -6.62 0.55 -10.85
C SER A 38 -5.50 0.70 -9.82
N LEU A 39 -5.31 -0.29 -8.94
CA LEU A 39 -4.27 -0.25 -7.92
C LEU A 39 -2.86 -0.34 -8.53
N GLN A 40 -2.68 -1.14 -9.59
CA GLN A 40 -1.42 -1.20 -10.33
C GLN A 40 -1.09 0.15 -10.99
N VAL A 41 -2.04 0.79 -11.66
CA VAL A 41 -1.81 2.10 -12.29
C VAL A 41 -1.44 3.16 -11.25
N LEU A 42 -2.10 3.16 -10.09
CA LEU A 42 -1.76 4.06 -8.99
C LEU A 42 -0.35 3.80 -8.45
N ALA A 43 0.05 2.53 -8.31
CA ALA A 43 1.39 2.16 -7.88
C ALA A 43 2.47 2.57 -8.90
N ASP A 44 2.20 2.42 -10.20
CA ASP A 44 3.12 2.83 -11.26
C ASP A 44 3.30 4.36 -11.27
N ASN A 45 2.20 5.12 -11.17
CA ASN A 45 2.25 6.59 -11.09
C ASN A 45 3.00 7.07 -9.83
N LYS A 46 2.77 6.43 -8.68
CA LYS A 46 3.52 6.69 -7.44
C LYS A 46 5.02 6.48 -7.64
N ASN A 47 5.41 5.42 -8.33
CA ASN A 47 6.83 5.13 -8.59
C ASN A 47 7.47 6.17 -9.52
N GLN A 48 6.74 6.62 -10.55
CA GLN A 48 7.18 7.70 -11.44
C GLN A 48 7.36 9.03 -10.68
N LEU A 49 6.40 9.40 -9.81
CA LEU A 49 6.50 10.61 -8.99
C LEU A 49 7.63 10.53 -7.97
N LEU A 50 7.86 9.38 -7.34
CA LEU A 50 9.00 9.17 -6.43
C LEU A 50 10.34 9.33 -7.15
N THR A 51 10.46 8.80 -8.37
CA THR A 51 11.65 8.97 -9.20
C THR A 51 11.89 10.45 -9.53
N THR A 52 10.81 11.16 -9.88
CA THR A 52 10.84 12.61 -10.16
C THR A 52 11.24 13.40 -8.90
N LEU A 53 10.72 13.03 -7.73
CA LEU A 53 11.07 13.64 -6.44
C LEU A 53 12.55 13.45 -6.12
N GLN A 54 13.09 12.23 -6.31
CA GLN A 54 14.51 11.95 -6.13
C GLN A 54 15.37 12.83 -7.03
N TYR A 55 14.99 12.98 -8.30
CA TYR A 55 15.69 13.87 -9.23
C TYR A 55 15.74 15.33 -8.72
N TYR A 56 14.63 15.88 -8.23
CA TYR A 56 14.62 17.24 -7.67
C TYR A 56 15.42 17.36 -6.37
N ASP A 57 15.43 16.34 -5.52
CA ASP A 57 16.23 16.33 -4.29
C ASP A 57 17.74 16.25 -4.60
N ASP A 58 18.15 15.50 -5.62
CA ASP A 58 19.52 15.49 -6.12
C ASP A 58 19.93 16.84 -6.70
N MET A 59 19.07 17.45 -7.53
CA MET A 59 19.30 18.80 -8.05
C MET A 59 19.42 19.83 -6.92
N ARG A 60 18.59 19.71 -5.88
CA ARG A 60 18.66 20.56 -4.69
C ARG A 60 20.01 20.40 -4.00
N ARG A 61 20.44 19.16 -3.70
CA ARG A 61 21.74 18.87 -3.08
C ARG A 61 22.91 19.45 -3.88
N GLN A 62 22.90 19.29 -5.20
CA GLN A 62 23.95 19.85 -6.07
C GLN A 62 23.97 21.38 -6.01
N GLN A 63 22.80 22.02 -6.01
CA GLN A 63 22.70 23.48 -5.93
C GLN A 63 23.08 24.02 -4.55
N GLU A 64 22.76 23.30 -3.47
CA GLU A 64 23.19 23.57 -2.09
C GLU A 64 24.71 23.56 -1.98
N GLN A 65 25.34 22.50 -2.51
CA GLN A 65 26.79 22.35 -2.50
C GLN A 65 27.50 23.43 -3.33
N THR A 66 26.92 23.83 -4.46
CA THR A 66 27.43 24.91 -5.30
C THR A 66 27.28 26.29 -4.63
N SER A 67 26.22 26.48 -3.85
CA SER A 67 25.88 27.78 -3.25
C SER A 67 26.41 27.95 -1.82
N GLY A 68 26.98 26.89 -1.22
CA GLY A 68 27.45 26.89 0.17
C GLY A 68 26.34 27.09 1.19
N THR A 69 25.09 26.77 0.83
CA THR A 69 23.91 26.91 1.70
C THR A 69 23.25 25.56 1.90
N GLU A 70 22.87 25.26 3.12
CA GLU A 70 22.24 23.99 3.50
C GLU A 70 20.84 24.24 4.08
N ALA A 71 19.88 23.38 3.73
CA ALA A 71 18.59 23.31 4.41
C ALA A 71 18.80 23.13 5.93
N PRO A 72 18.12 23.90 6.80
CA PRO A 72 16.84 24.60 6.57
C PRO A 72 16.94 26.02 5.99
N TYR A 73 18.09 26.46 5.48
CA TYR A 73 18.32 27.81 4.95
C TYR A 73 18.10 28.94 5.97
N PRO A 74 18.80 28.91 7.12
CA PRO A 74 18.68 29.98 8.12
C PRO A 74 19.02 31.34 7.50
N GLY A 75 18.10 32.29 7.61
CA GLY A 75 18.26 33.65 7.05
C GLY A 75 17.56 33.90 5.71
N LEU A 76 17.04 32.87 5.02
CA LEU A 76 16.27 33.01 3.78
C LEU A 76 14.80 32.66 4.01
N GLY A 77 14.01 33.62 4.52
CA GLY A 77 12.64 33.37 4.99
C GLY A 77 11.71 32.70 3.97
N LYS A 78 11.81 33.03 2.68
CA LYS A 78 11.00 32.39 1.61
C LYS A 78 11.41 30.94 1.36
N LEU A 79 12.72 30.65 1.36
CA LEU A 79 13.22 29.27 1.19
C LEU A 79 12.91 28.41 2.41
N PHE A 80 13.09 28.96 3.61
CA PHE A 80 12.75 28.27 4.86
C PHE A 80 11.26 27.89 4.86
N ALA A 81 10.36 28.82 4.52
CA ALA A 81 8.93 28.55 4.46
C ALA A 81 8.58 27.47 3.42
N SER A 82 9.20 27.52 2.24
CA SER A 82 8.99 26.51 1.19
C SER A 82 9.50 25.12 1.64
N TRP A 83 10.66 25.07 2.28
CA TRP A 83 11.22 23.83 2.82
C TRP A 83 10.35 23.22 3.93
N GLN A 84 9.79 24.05 4.81
CA GLN A 84 8.85 23.59 5.84
C GLN A 84 7.60 22.94 5.21
N GLN A 85 7.03 23.55 4.16
CA GLN A 85 5.87 22.97 3.46
C GLN A 85 6.21 21.63 2.80
N VAL A 86 7.37 21.53 2.15
CA VAL A 86 7.87 20.27 1.57
C VAL A 86 7.99 19.20 2.65
N HIS A 87 8.59 19.54 3.80
CA HIS A 87 8.77 18.61 4.91
C HIS A 87 7.43 18.15 5.53
N GLU A 88 6.48 19.07 5.68
CA GLU A 88 5.12 18.75 6.14
C GLU A 88 4.41 17.78 5.19
N LYS A 89 4.51 18.02 3.88
CA LYS A 89 3.95 17.15 2.85
C LYS A 89 4.57 15.76 2.89
N VAL A 90 5.90 15.66 2.95
CA VAL A 90 6.61 14.37 3.09
C VAL A 90 6.13 13.62 4.33
N ARG A 91 5.89 14.31 5.45
CA ARG A 91 5.36 13.68 6.67
C ARG A 91 3.94 13.14 6.46
N SER A 92 3.06 13.91 5.81
CA SER A 92 1.69 13.50 5.48
C SER A 92 1.70 12.26 4.55
N THR A 93 2.46 12.33 3.46
CA THR A 93 2.66 11.23 2.50
C THR A 93 3.17 9.97 3.19
N LYS A 94 4.12 10.09 4.14
CA LYS A 94 4.62 8.95 4.91
C LYS A 94 3.54 8.31 5.78
N ALA A 95 2.69 9.11 6.42
CA ALA A 95 1.59 8.61 7.24
C ALA A 95 0.54 7.87 6.38
N LEU A 96 0.19 8.43 5.21
CA LEU A 96 -0.66 7.75 4.23
C LEU A 96 -0.05 6.42 3.77
N ASN A 97 1.27 6.36 3.56
CA ASN A 97 1.93 5.14 3.13
C ASN A 97 1.82 4.02 4.18
N GLN A 98 1.96 4.37 5.46
CA GLN A 98 1.78 3.43 6.57
C GLN A 98 0.33 2.92 6.64
N GLN A 99 -0.64 3.77 6.32
CA GLN A 99 -2.04 3.37 6.24
C GLN A 99 -2.29 2.39 5.09
N VAL A 100 -1.77 2.68 3.89
CA VAL A 100 -1.81 1.78 2.73
C VAL A 100 -1.22 0.41 3.08
N GLU A 101 -0.05 0.38 3.73
CA GLU A 101 0.61 -0.85 4.17
C GLU A 101 -0.29 -1.66 5.12
N SER A 102 -0.86 -1.01 6.14
CA SER A 102 -1.76 -1.68 7.10
C SER A 102 -3.00 -2.27 6.42
N LEU A 103 -3.60 -1.54 5.47
CA LEU A 103 -4.78 -2.02 4.72
C LEU A 103 -4.42 -3.21 3.85
N LEU A 104 -3.30 -3.15 3.13
CA LEU A 104 -2.82 -4.23 2.26
C LEU A 104 -2.56 -5.51 3.08
N GLN A 105 -1.89 -5.38 4.23
CA GLN A 105 -1.64 -6.51 5.15
C GLN A 105 -2.95 -7.15 5.64
N SER A 106 -3.96 -6.34 5.98
CA SER A 106 -5.29 -6.83 6.36
C SER A 106 -5.95 -7.62 5.22
N HIS A 107 -5.89 -7.11 3.99
CA HIS A 107 -6.44 -7.80 2.82
C HIS A 107 -5.71 -9.11 2.51
N MET A 108 -4.37 -9.13 2.59
CA MET A 108 -3.58 -10.34 2.44
C MET A 108 -3.97 -11.41 3.48
N LYS A 109 -4.14 -11.03 4.75
CA LYS A 109 -4.59 -11.95 5.82
C LYS A 109 -5.99 -12.51 5.54
N LYS A 110 -6.93 -11.68 5.09
CA LYS A 110 -8.30 -12.12 4.73
C LYS A 110 -8.27 -13.10 3.56
N ASN A 111 -7.52 -12.80 2.50
CA ASN A 111 -7.36 -13.69 1.35
C ASN A 111 -6.74 -15.03 1.74
N GLN A 112 -5.71 -15.04 2.59
CA GLN A 112 -5.11 -16.27 3.11
C GLN A 112 -6.10 -17.09 3.95
N HIS A 113 -6.96 -16.44 4.75
CA HIS A 113 -7.97 -17.13 5.54
C HIS A 113 -9.06 -17.76 4.66
N ILE A 114 -9.53 -17.02 3.64
CA ILE A 114 -10.48 -17.53 2.65
C ILE A 114 -9.89 -18.71 1.89
N GLN A 115 -8.64 -18.61 1.43
CA GLN A 115 -7.97 -19.71 0.73
C GLN A 115 -7.91 -20.96 1.61
N LYS A 116 -7.48 -20.81 2.88
CA LYS A 116 -7.46 -21.93 3.84
C LYS A 116 -8.86 -22.52 4.08
N ALA A 117 -9.90 -21.69 4.15
CA ALA A 117 -11.26 -22.16 4.33
C ALA A 117 -11.76 -22.94 3.09
N ILE A 118 -11.46 -22.45 1.88
CA ILE A 118 -11.76 -23.15 0.62
C ILE A 118 -11.00 -24.47 0.54
N ASP A 119 -9.71 -24.50 0.87
CA ASP A 119 -8.90 -25.71 0.87
C ASP A 119 -9.46 -26.74 1.88
N ASN A 120 -9.81 -26.30 3.09
CA ASN A 120 -10.41 -27.16 4.11
C ASN A 120 -11.79 -27.71 3.70
N VAL A 121 -12.62 -26.91 3.02
CA VAL A 121 -13.94 -27.35 2.52
C VAL A 121 -13.79 -28.26 1.30
N GLY A 122 -12.83 -28.00 0.41
CA GLY A 122 -12.50 -28.86 -0.74
C GLY A 122 -11.96 -30.22 -0.33
N HIS A 123 -11.28 -30.32 0.82
CA HIS A 123 -10.87 -31.60 1.41
C HIS A 123 -12.01 -32.30 2.18
N ALA A 124 -12.99 -31.57 2.71
CA ALA A 124 -14.13 -32.12 3.42
C ALA A 124 -15.31 -32.52 2.50
N SER A 125 -15.33 -32.09 1.24
CA SER A 125 -16.44 -32.33 0.30
C SER A 125 -16.35 -33.67 -0.45
N SER A 126 -15.38 -34.54 -0.15
CA SER A 126 -15.42 -35.95 -0.57
C SER A 126 -16.24 -36.81 0.42
N LEU A 127 -17.47 -36.38 0.72
CA LEU A 127 -18.45 -37.22 1.42
C LEU A 127 -19.16 -38.20 0.48
N TYR A 128 -19.05 -37.97 -0.84
CA TYR A 128 -19.54 -38.86 -1.88
C TYR A 128 -18.47 -39.05 -2.95
N GLY A 129 -18.13 -40.30 -3.24
CA GLY A 129 -17.34 -40.62 -4.42
C GLY A 129 -18.12 -40.28 -5.71
N PRO A 130 -17.47 -40.22 -6.88
CA PRO A 130 -18.12 -40.00 -8.17
C PRO A 130 -19.16 -41.09 -8.54
N ALA A 131 -19.21 -42.20 -7.80
CA ALA A 131 -20.23 -43.25 -7.89
C ALA A 131 -21.36 -43.13 -6.84
N GLY A 132 -21.38 -42.11 -5.97
CA GLY A 132 -22.43 -41.92 -4.97
C GLY A 132 -22.34 -42.82 -3.74
N GLU A 133 -21.17 -43.40 -3.44
CA GLU A 133 -21.00 -44.25 -2.26
C GLU A 133 -20.72 -43.40 -1.01
N SER A 134 -21.58 -43.53 0.01
CA SER A 134 -21.40 -42.91 1.32
C SER A 134 -20.49 -43.78 2.18
N SER A 135 -19.40 -43.19 2.69
CA SER A 135 -18.51 -43.87 3.65
C SER A 135 -19.09 -43.81 5.05
N GLN A 136 -20.09 -44.64 5.35
CA GLN A 136 -20.50 -44.93 6.74
C GLN A 136 -20.87 -46.41 6.90
N MET A 137 -19.90 -47.22 7.36
CA MET A 137 -20.19 -48.36 8.23
C MET A 137 -19.79 -47.99 9.65
N PRO A 138 -20.73 -47.62 10.54
CA PRO A 138 -20.59 -47.97 11.93
C PRO A 138 -21.05 -49.43 12.05
N THR A 139 -20.09 -50.33 12.30
CA THR A 139 -20.38 -51.71 12.69
C THR A 139 -21.16 -51.70 14.00
N GLY A 140 -22.50 -51.69 13.88
CA GLY A 140 -23.42 -51.78 15.00
C GLY A 140 -23.11 -53.05 15.81
N ARG A 141 -22.73 -52.85 17.07
CA ARG A 141 -22.64 -53.94 18.04
C ARG A 141 -24.01 -54.58 18.15
N LYS A 142 -24.07 -55.82 17.68
CA LYS A 142 -25.22 -56.72 17.78
C LYS A 142 -25.47 -56.97 19.27
N TYR A 143 -26.48 -56.33 19.85
CA TYR A 143 -26.99 -56.73 21.16
C TYR A 143 -27.91 -57.91 20.93
N ASN A 144 -27.47 -59.09 21.36
CA ASN A 144 -28.25 -60.32 21.32
C ASN A 144 -29.14 -60.35 22.56
N ILE A 145 -30.43 -60.05 22.40
CA ILE A 145 -31.45 -60.25 23.42
C ILE A 145 -32.19 -61.55 23.10
N SER A 146 -31.95 -62.58 23.90
CA SER A 146 -32.73 -63.81 23.91
C SER A 146 -33.98 -63.61 24.78
N ILE A 147 -35.14 -63.99 24.25
CA ILE A 147 -36.42 -64.10 24.97
C ILE A 147 -36.60 -65.56 25.38
#